data_AF-A0A7C5QXE1-F1
#
_entry.id   AF-A0A7C5QXE1-F1
#
_cell.length_a   1.000
_cell.length_b   1.000
_cell.length_c   1.000
_cell.angle_alpha   90.00
_cell.angle_beta   90.00
_cell.angle_gamma   90.00
#
_symmetry.space_group_name_H-M   'P 1'
#
loop_
_entity.id
_entity.type
_entity.pdbx_description
1 polymer ?
#
loop_
_entity_poly.entity_id
_entity_poly.type
_entity_poly.pdbx_seq_one_letter_code
_entity_poly.pdbx_strand_id
1 'polypeptide(L)'
;AAFAKVRADKEREVLAGHDGTWVAHPALVPVAMEVFNEHMPKMHQIHRKQQGPRISEAALIAPHTGKITEAGIRTNISVGIMYIAAWLSGRGAVPIHNLMEDAATAEISRSQIWQWLRHGANVEMEDGKISKMNTELFDRIFKEEIEKLEDQMSAAEFRKGHFTEAAELFKKTATSVDFIDFLTLPAYQQLLKYA
;
A
#
# COMPACT_ATOMS: atom_id res chain seq x y z
N ALA A 1 -14.14 0.86 -15.29
CA ALA A 1 -12.67 0.92 -15.18
C ALA A 1 -12.10 -0.13 -14.21
N ALA A 2 -12.49 -0.13 -12.92
CA ALA A 2 -11.95 -1.07 -11.92
C ALA A 2 -12.17 -2.56 -12.25
N PHE A 3 -13.40 -2.96 -12.60
CA PHE A 3 -13.71 -4.35 -12.97
C PHE A 3 -12.94 -4.84 -14.20
N ALA A 4 -12.73 -3.98 -15.20
CA ALA A 4 -11.96 -4.31 -16.39
C ALA A 4 -10.48 -4.56 -16.05
N LYS A 5 -9.91 -3.73 -15.17
CA LYS A 5 -8.54 -3.93 -14.67
C LYS A 5 -8.41 -5.25 -13.90
N VAL A 6 -9.35 -5.53 -12.99
CA VAL A 6 -9.40 -6.79 -12.24
C VAL A 6 -9.49 -7.98 -13.19
N ARG A 7 -10.38 -7.94 -14.20
CA ARG A 7 -10.51 -9.00 -15.19
C ARG A 7 -9.18 -9.27 -15.91
N ALA A 8 -8.55 -8.21 -16.42
CA ALA A 8 -7.27 -8.31 -17.13
C ALA A 8 -6.14 -8.85 -16.24
N ASP A 9 -6.10 -8.47 -14.95
CA ASP A 9 -5.14 -9.03 -13.99
C ASP A 9 -5.40 -10.52 -13.75
N LYS A 10 -6.65 -10.93 -13.56
CA LYS A 10 -7.01 -12.35 -13.33
C LYS A 10 -6.75 -13.20 -14.57
N GLU A 11 -7.00 -12.66 -15.76
CA GLU A 11 -6.72 -13.32 -17.03
C GLU A 11 -5.21 -13.56 -17.19
N ARG A 12 -4.39 -12.56 -16.87
CA ARG A 12 -2.94 -12.71 -16.86
C ARG A 12 -2.48 -13.83 -15.93
N GLU A 13 -3.04 -13.91 -14.71
CA GLU A 13 -2.70 -14.94 -13.72
C GLU A 13 -3.05 -16.35 -14.22
N VAL A 14 -4.28 -16.57 -14.67
CA VAL A 14 -4.72 -17.90 -15.12
C VAL A 14 -3.96 -18.33 -16.38
N LEU A 15 -3.69 -17.42 -17.32
CA LEU A 15 -2.86 -17.69 -18.49
C LEU A 15 -1.40 -17.94 -18.12
N ALA A 16 -0.92 -17.33 -17.04
CA ALA A 16 0.38 -17.60 -16.44
C ALA A 16 0.41 -18.91 -15.61
N GLY A 17 -0.67 -19.69 -15.57
CA GLY A 17 -0.64 -21.03 -14.97
C GLY A 17 -1.03 -21.09 -13.50
N HIS A 18 -1.50 -19.99 -12.89
CA HIS A 18 -2.00 -20.02 -11.52
C HIS A 18 -3.26 -20.90 -11.39
N ASP A 19 -3.38 -21.63 -10.28
CA ASP A 19 -4.50 -22.54 -10.00
C ASP A 19 -5.71 -21.85 -9.36
N GLY A 20 -5.57 -20.58 -8.99
CA GLY A 20 -6.60 -19.78 -8.35
C GLY A 20 -6.11 -18.35 -8.12
N THR A 21 -6.98 -17.50 -7.58
CA THR A 21 -6.67 -16.09 -7.31
C THR A 21 -7.38 -15.57 -6.06
N TRP A 22 -6.88 -14.46 -5.52
CA TRP A 22 -7.48 -13.78 -4.37
C TRP A 22 -8.35 -12.59 -4.76
N VAL A 23 -9.39 -12.36 -3.98
CA VAL A 23 -10.23 -11.17 -3.99
C VAL A 23 -10.49 -10.70 -2.56
N ALA A 24 -10.57 -9.38 -2.36
CA ALA A 24 -10.78 -8.78 -1.04
C ALA A 24 -12.22 -8.33 -0.79
N HIS A 25 -13.12 -8.48 -1.78
CA HIS A 25 -14.54 -8.12 -1.67
C HIS A 25 -15.44 -9.15 -2.38
N PRO A 26 -16.58 -9.57 -1.79
CA PRO A 26 -17.47 -10.56 -2.38
C PRO A 26 -17.97 -10.24 -3.79
N ALA A 27 -18.19 -8.96 -4.10
CA ALA A 27 -18.61 -8.52 -5.44
C ALA A 27 -17.58 -8.80 -6.55
N LEU A 28 -16.33 -9.09 -6.21
CA LEU A 28 -15.29 -9.47 -7.18
C LEU A 28 -15.24 -10.98 -7.42
N VAL A 29 -15.91 -11.80 -6.60
CA VAL A 29 -15.95 -13.26 -6.76
C VAL A 29 -16.52 -13.66 -8.13
N PRO A 30 -17.68 -13.13 -8.59
CA PRO A 30 -18.21 -13.53 -9.90
C PRO A 30 -17.25 -13.23 -11.04
N VAL A 31 -16.55 -12.09 -11.01
CA VAL A 31 -15.59 -11.69 -12.05
C VAL A 31 -14.36 -12.60 -12.07
N ALA A 32 -13.79 -12.91 -10.91
CA ALA A 32 -12.67 -13.84 -10.82
C ALA A 32 -13.08 -15.26 -11.26
N MET A 33 -14.26 -15.73 -10.84
CA MET A 33 -14.79 -17.03 -11.21
C MET A 33 -15.05 -17.14 -12.71
N GLU A 34 -15.61 -16.12 -13.35
CA GLU A 34 -15.84 -16.11 -14.79
C GLU A 34 -14.54 -16.32 -15.58
N VAL A 35 -13.49 -15.56 -15.24
CA VAL A 35 -12.17 -15.64 -15.89
C VAL A 35 -11.52 -17.01 -15.67
N PHE A 36 -11.55 -17.52 -14.44
CA PHE A 36 -10.94 -18.82 -14.15
C PHE A 36 -11.74 -19.98 -14.75
N ASN A 37 -13.08 -19.92 -14.78
CA ASN A 37 -13.89 -20.94 -15.46
C ASN A 37 -13.65 -20.97 -16.98
N GLU A 38 -13.39 -19.81 -17.59
CA GLU A 38 -13.10 -19.68 -19.01
C GLU A 38 -11.73 -20.29 -19.37
N HIS A 39 -10.68 -19.97 -18.61
CA HIS A 39 -9.31 -20.33 -18.97
C HIS A 39 -8.72 -21.53 -18.20
N MET A 40 -9.36 -21.97 -17.11
CA MET A 40 -8.99 -23.14 -16.29
C MET A 40 -10.18 -24.11 -16.20
N PRO A 41 -10.49 -24.89 -17.26
CA PRO A 41 -11.66 -25.78 -17.29
C PRO A 41 -11.53 -27.02 -16.38
N LYS A 42 -10.34 -27.26 -15.82
CA LYS A 42 -10.09 -28.33 -14.84
C LYS A 42 -10.07 -27.74 -13.43
N MET A 43 -10.10 -28.59 -12.41
CA MET A 43 -10.04 -28.15 -11.01
C MET A 43 -8.77 -27.35 -10.66
N HIS A 44 -7.67 -27.58 -11.39
CA HIS A 44 -6.39 -26.88 -11.23
C HIS A 44 -5.50 -27.05 -12.47
N GLN A 45 -4.45 -26.25 -12.57
CA GLN A 45 -3.44 -26.23 -13.63
C GLN A 45 -2.10 -26.88 -13.25
N ILE A 46 -1.94 -27.51 -12.07
CA ILE A 46 -0.71 -28.24 -11.63
C ILE A 46 -0.09 -29.18 -12.70
N HIS A 47 -0.92 -29.73 -13.59
CA HIS A 47 -0.49 -30.59 -14.71
C HIS A 47 0.25 -29.83 -15.82
N ARG A 48 0.00 -28.52 -15.97
CA ARG A 48 0.70 -27.62 -16.86
C ARG A 48 2.06 -27.28 -16.24
N LYS A 49 3.06 -28.11 -16.54
CA LYS A 49 4.45 -27.84 -16.17
C LYS A 49 4.97 -26.72 -17.07
N GLN A 50 4.93 -25.48 -16.58
CA GLN A 50 5.51 -24.34 -17.28
C GLN A 50 7.01 -24.56 -17.48
N GLN A 51 7.42 -24.73 -18.75
CA GLN A 51 8.82 -24.72 -19.14
C GLN A 51 9.25 -23.29 -19.49
N GLY A 52 9.09 -22.38 -18.53
CA GLY A 52 9.63 -21.02 -18.65
C GLY A 52 11.16 -21.02 -18.65
N PRO A 53 11.79 -19.92 -19.06
CA PRO A 53 13.24 -19.78 -18.90
C PRO A 53 13.62 -19.94 -17.42
N ARG A 54 14.79 -20.49 -17.16
CA ARG A 54 15.31 -20.60 -15.79
C ARG A 54 15.43 -19.19 -15.19
N ILE A 55 14.65 -18.93 -14.15
CA ILE A 55 14.73 -17.68 -13.40
C ILE A 55 16.04 -17.68 -12.61
N SER A 56 16.85 -16.64 -12.79
CA SER A 56 18.12 -16.47 -12.09
C SER A 56 17.93 -15.67 -10.80
N GLU A 57 18.85 -15.83 -9.86
CA GLU A 57 18.88 -15.02 -8.62
C GLU A 57 18.97 -13.52 -8.95
N ALA A 58 19.77 -13.15 -9.96
CA ALA A 58 19.88 -11.78 -10.44
C ALA A 58 18.54 -11.21 -10.93
N ALA A 59 17.69 -12.03 -11.56
CA ALA A 59 16.37 -11.59 -12.01
C ALA A 59 15.40 -11.35 -10.84
N LEU A 60 15.54 -12.08 -9.72
CA LEU A 60 14.69 -11.91 -8.54
C LEU A 60 15.00 -10.62 -7.76
N ILE A 61 16.24 -10.13 -7.82
CA ILE A 61 16.70 -8.93 -7.09
C ILE A 61 16.84 -7.69 -7.97
N ALA A 62 16.61 -7.80 -9.28
CA ALA A 62 16.67 -6.66 -10.18
C ALA A 62 15.57 -5.65 -9.80
N PRO A 63 15.91 -4.38 -9.50
CA PRO A 63 14.91 -3.38 -9.17
C PRO A 63 14.07 -3.07 -10.40
N HIS A 64 12.77 -2.86 -10.21
CA HIS A 64 11.91 -2.38 -11.28
C HIS A 64 12.30 -0.94 -11.66
N THR A 65 12.03 -0.57 -12.91
CA THR A 65 12.13 0.83 -13.35
C THR A 65 10.84 1.57 -13.01
N GLY A 66 10.93 2.88 -12.83
CA GLY A 66 9.79 3.70 -12.45
C GLY A 66 10.23 5.07 -11.96
N LYS A 67 9.24 5.92 -11.67
CA LYS A 67 9.45 7.25 -11.14
C LYS A 67 8.87 7.36 -9.75
N ILE A 68 9.53 8.13 -8.90
CA ILE A 68 8.98 8.56 -7.62
C ILE A 68 8.34 9.91 -7.87
N THR A 69 7.05 10.04 -7.54
CA THR A 69 6.28 11.26 -7.80
C THR A 69 5.77 11.84 -6.49
N GLU A 70 5.56 13.15 -6.44
CA GLU A 70 4.93 13.81 -5.30
C GLU A 70 3.54 13.23 -5.00
N ALA A 71 2.73 12.96 -6.02
CA ALA A 71 1.43 12.32 -5.86
C ALA A 71 1.54 10.91 -5.22
N GLY A 72 2.58 10.14 -5.57
CA GLY A 72 2.85 8.84 -4.95
C GLY A 72 3.24 8.97 -3.47
N ILE A 73 4.06 9.97 -3.13
CA ILE A 73 4.43 10.26 -1.74
C ILE A 73 3.20 10.66 -0.92
N ARG A 74 2.36 11.56 -1.44
CA ARG A 74 1.09 11.97 -0.82
C ARG A 74 0.17 10.77 -0.57
N THR A 75 0.02 9.90 -1.58
CA THR A 75 -0.77 8.67 -1.46
C THR A 75 -0.25 7.79 -0.34
N ASN A 76 1.07 7.57 -0.26
CA ASN A 76 1.68 6.77 0.80
C ASN A 76 1.42 7.34 2.20
N ILE A 77 1.53 8.66 2.35
CA ILE A 77 1.26 9.34 3.64
C ILE A 77 -0.21 9.18 4.01
N SER A 78 -1.12 9.54 3.11
CA SER A 78 -2.56 9.52 3.35
C SER A 78 -3.06 8.10 3.67
N VAL A 79 -2.75 7.12 2.82
CA VAL A 79 -3.19 5.73 3.02
C VAL A 79 -2.57 5.11 4.28
N GLY A 80 -1.28 5.35 4.53
CA GLY A 80 -0.60 4.84 5.71
C GLY A 80 -1.22 5.36 7.02
N ILE A 81 -1.54 6.66 7.09
CA ILE A 81 -2.17 7.27 8.27
C ILE A 81 -3.61 6.77 8.43
N MET A 82 -4.40 6.76 7.36
CA MET A 82 -5.79 6.27 7.40
C MET A 82 -5.85 4.81 7.85
N TYR A 83 -4.92 3.97 7.40
CA TYR A 83 -4.84 2.58 7.81
C TYR A 83 -4.49 2.46 9.30
N ILE A 84 -3.44 3.16 9.78
CA ILE A 84 -3.04 3.11 11.19
C ILE A 84 -4.17 3.64 12.09
N ALA A 85 -4.86 4.71 11.70
CA ALA A 85 -6.01 5.25 12.44
C ALA A 85 -7.13 4.20 12.62
N ALA A 86 -7.48 3.51 11.52
CA ALA A 86 -8.45 2.42 11.56
C ALA A 86 -7.96 1.22 12.39
N TRP A 87 -6.67 0.89 12.31
CA TRP A 87 -6.05 -0.18 13.10
C TRP A 87 -6.08 0.12 14.60
N LEU A 88 -5.76 1.36 15.01
CA LEU A 88 -5.89 1.83 16.38
C LEU A 88 -7.35 1.87 16.86
N SER A 89 -8.30 1.95 15.93
CA SER A 89 -9.73 1.80 16.18
C SER A 89 -10.21 0.34 16.19
N GLY A 90 -9.30 -0.65 16.18
CA GLY A 90 -9.61 -2.08 16.20
C GLY A 90 -10.01 -2.69 14.85
N ARG A 91 -9.75 -2.01 13.72
CA ARG A 91 -10.10 -2.48 12.36
C ARG A 91 -8.83 -2.70 11.52
N GLY A 92 -8.51 -3.97 11.25
CA GLY A 92 -7.34 -4.36 10.45
C GLY A 92 -7.57 -4.51 8.94
N ALA A 93 -8.83 -4.50 8.49
CA ALA A 93 -9.22 -4.52 7.08
C ALA A 93 -10.07 -3.28 6.79
N VAL A 94 -9.59 -2.40 5.92
CA VAL A 94 -10.07 -1.01 5.85
C VAL A 94 -10.33 -0.60 4.40
N PRO A 95 -11.54 -0.15 4.05
CA PRO A 95 -11.79 0.44 2.75
C PRO A 95 -11.15 1.83 2.67
N ILE A 96 -10.11 2.01 1.85
CA ILE A 96 -9.45 3.28 1.59
C ILE A 96 -9.43 3.50 0.07
N HIS A 97 -9.95 4.64 -0.40
CA HIS A 97 -10.05 4.96 -1.83
C HIS A 97 -10.69 3.84 -2.70
N ASN A 98 -11.69 3.13 -2.16
CA ASN A 98 -12.38 1.97 -2.76
C ASN A 98 -11.51 0.71 -2.92
N LEU A 99 -10.36 0.64 -2.27
CA LEU A 99 -9.52 -0.55 -2.12
C LEU A 99 -9.64 -1.08 -0.69
N MET A 100 -9.60 -2.40 -0.54
CA MET A 100 -9.58 -3.03 0.79
C MET A 100 -8.13 -3.18 1.21
N GLU A 101 -7.68 -2.32 2.11
CA GLU A 101 -6.31 -2.26 2.57
C GLU A 101 -6.09 -3.07 3.85
N ASP A 102 -4.92 -3.66 3.95
CA ASP A 102 -4.42 -4.35 5.14
C ASP A 102 -3.09 -3.74 5.61
N ALA A 103 -2.44 -4.37 6.59
CA ALA A 103 -1.21 -3.84 7.17
C ALA A 103 -0.08 -3.73 6.17
N ALA A 104 -0.02 -4.62 5.16
CA ALA A 104 1.04 -4.61 4.17
C ALA A 104 1.01 -3.31 3.33
N THR A 105 -0.16 -2.72 3.11
CA THR A 105 -0.30 -1.42 2.43
C THR A 105 0.38 -0.31 3.23
N ALA A 106 0.10 -0.21 4.53
CA ALA A 106 0.76 0.79 5.38
C ALA A 106 2.26 0.52 5.51
N GLU A 107 2.67 -0.76 5.57
CA GLU A 107 4.08 -1.16 5.61
C GLU A 107 4.83 -0.69 4.36
N ILE A 108 4.33 -0.98 3.15
CA ILE A 108 5.03 -0.55 1.93
C ILE A 108 5.05 0.98 1.81
N SER A 109 3.97 1.66 2.20
CA SER A 109 3.90 3.12 2.18
C SER A 109 4.96 3.78 3.05
N ARG A 110 5.15 3.33 4.31
CA ARG A 110 6.22 3.87 5.17
C ARG A 110 7.61 3.44 4.70
N SER A 111 7.75 2.22 4.16
CA SER A 111 9.03 1.65 3.74
C SER A 111 9.62 2.40 2.56
N GLN A 112 8.77 2.75 1.59
CA GLN A 112 9.16 3.56 0.44
C GLN A 112 9.66 4.94 0.87
N ILE A 113 8.91 5.63 1.75
CA ILE A 113 9.32 6.95 2.26
C ILE A 113 10.65 6.86 3.00
N TRP A 114 10.81 5.87 3.89
CA TRP A 114 12.05 5.66 4.62
C TRP A 114 13.24 5.46 3.68
N GLN A 115 13.09 4.58 2.68
CA GLN A 115 14.14 4.31 1.69
C GLN A 115 14.49 5.56 0.89
N TRP A 116 13.49 6.33 0.45
CA TRP A 116 13.71 7.53 -0.35
C TRP A 116 14.39 8.65 0.46
N LEU A 117 14.03 8.81 1.73
CA LEU A 117 14.73 9.72 2.65
C LEU A 117 16.18 9.28 2.87
N ARG A 118 16.40 7.98 3.13
CA ARG A 118 17.73 7.43 3.43
C ARG A 118 18.71 7.60 2.28
N HIS A 119 18.23 7.50 1.04
CA HIS A 119 19.07 7.53 -0.17
C HIS A 119 19.01 8.84 -0.95
N GLY A 120 18.23 9.84 -0.51
CA GLY A 120 18.07 11.10 -1.23
C GLY A 120 17.55 10.89 -2.66
N ALA A 121 16.44 10.15 -2.77
CA ALA A 121 15.88 9.78 -4.07
C ALA A 121 15.38 10.99 -4.87
N ASN A 122 15.35 10.89 -6.20
CA ASN A 122 14.80 11.93 -7.06
C ASN A 122 13.28 11.82 -7.10
N VAL A 123 12.59 12.91 -6.78
CA VAL A 123 11.13 13.03 -6.79
C VAL A 123 10.71 13.96 -7.92
N GLU A 124 9.82 13.49 -8.79
CA GLU A 124 9.13 14.33 -9.78
C GLU A 124 7.97 15.05 -9.09
N MET A 125 8.13 16.37 -8.98
CA MET A 125 7.16 17.28 -8.37
C MET A 125 6.01 17.55 -9.34
N GLU A 126 4.87 18.01 -8.83
CA GLU A 126 3.70 18.32 -9.66
C GLU A 126 3.96 19.45 -10.69
N ASP A 127 4.90 20.36 -10.41
CA ASP A 127 5.35 21.41 -11.32
C ASP A 127 6.35 20.91 -12.39
N GLY A 128 6.64 19.60 -12.42
CA GLY A 128 7.55 18.95 -13.35
C GLY A 128 9.03 19.05 -12.95
N LYS A 129 9.38 19.76 -11.87
CA LYS A 129 10.77 19.80 -11.40
C LYS A 129 11.15 18.51 -10.70
N ILE A 130 12.45 18.22 -10.69
CA ILE A 130 13.02 17.13 -9.89
C ILE A 130 13.57 17.71 -8.59
N SER A 131 13.07 17.21 -7.47
CA SER A 131 13.57 17.53 -6.13
C SER A 131 14.23 16.30 -5.49
N LYS A 132 15.17 16.53 -4.58
CA LYS A 132 15.74 15.47 -3.75
C LYS A 132 14.83 15.21 -2.56
N MET A 133 14.51 13.94 -2.30
CA MET A 133 13.82 13.56 -1.07
C MET A 133 14.71 13.86 0.13
N ASN A 134 14.22 14.70 1.03
CA ASN A 134 14.86 15.07 2.29
C ASN A 134 13.79 15.35 3.36
N THR A 135 14.24 15.61 4.59
CA THR A 135 13.35 15.84 5.73
C THR A 135 12.44 17.04 5.51
N GLU A 136 12.95 18.13 4.94
CA GLU A 136 12.19 19.35 4.69
C GLU A 136 11.05 19.12 3.69
N LEU A 137 11.33 18.43 2.59
CA LEU A 137 10.33 18.08 1.59
C LEU A 137 9.28 17.13 2.16
N PHE A 138 9.70 16.11 2.90
CA PHE A 138 8.80 15.18 3.56
C PHE A 138 7.90 15.89 4.57
N ASP A 139 8.45 16.69 5.46
CA ASP A 139 7.69 17.38 6.50
C ASP A 139 6.66 18.35 5.93
N ARG A 140 7.01 19.03 4.83
CA ARG A 140 6.07 19.89 4.09
C ARG A 140 4.90 19.07 3.55
N ILE A 141 5.17 18.01 2.77
CA ILE A 141 4.12 17.19 2.17
C ILE A 141 3.29 16.52 3.26
N PHE A 142 3.93 16.00 4.31
CA PHE A 142 3.26 15.37 5.44
C PHE A 142 2.27 16.32 6.10
N LYS A 143 2.69 17.55 6.41
CA LYS A 143 1.81 18.56 7.00
C LYS A 143 0.60 18.86 6.09
N GLU A 144 0.84 19.07 4.80
CA GLU A 144 -0.23 19.35 3.84
C GLU A 144 -1.23 18.17 3.74
N GLU A 145 -0.78 16.92 3.83
CA GLU A 145 -1.67 15.76 3.83
C GLU A 145 -2.47 15.61 5.14
N ILE A 146 -1.89 15.98 6.29
CA ILE A 146 -2.65 16.05 7.56
C ILE A 146 -3.76 17.09 7.47
N GLU A 147 -3.44 18.31 6.99
CA GLU A 147 -4.41 19.39 6.83
C GLU A 147 -5.56 18.96 5.90
N LYS A 148 -5.25 18.27 4.79
CA LYS A 148 -6.27 17.71 3.89
C LYS A 148 -7.15 16.64 4.55
N LEU A 149 -6.59 15.80 5.43
CA LEU A 149 -7.37 14.81 6.17
C LEU A 149 -8.27 15.48 7.21
N GLU A 150 -7.78 16.53 7.89
CA GLU A 150 -8.56 17.35 8.81
C GLU A 150 -9.73 18.04 8.09
N ASP A 151 -9.53 18.57 6.89
CA ASP A 151 -10.58 19.23 6.10
C ASP A 151 -11.70 18.28 5.62
N GLN A 152 -11.43 16.97 5.57
CA GLN A 152 -12.39 15.96 5.11
C GLN A 152 -13.36 15.48 6.19
N MET A 153 -13.14 15.83 7.46
CA MET A 153 -13.95 15.35 8.58
C MET A 153 -14.05 16.38 9.69
N SER A 154 -15.03 16.22 10.58
CA SER A 154 -15.12 17.09 11.75
C SER A 154 -13.95 16.84 12.73
N ALA A 155 -13.61 17.86 13.53
CA ALA A 155 -12.60 17.71 14.59
C ALA A 155 -12.96 16.60 15.62
N ALA A 156 -14.25 16.30 15.78
CA ALA A 156 -14.71 15.19 16.62
C ALA A 156 -14.42 13.83 15.98
N GLU A 157 -14.65 13.68 14.67
CA GLU A 157 -14.32 12.46 13.92
C GLU A 157 -12.83 12.22 13.85
N PHE A 158 -12.04 13.27 13.59
CA PHE A 158 -10.58 13.17 13.56
C PHE A 158 -10.00 12.66 14.89
N ARG A 159 -10.49 13.22 16.00
CA ARG A 159 -10.08 12.80 17.35
C ARG A 159 -10.55 11.39 17.68
N LYS A 160 -11.83 11.07 17.40
CA LYS A 160 -12.40 9.75 17.66
C LYS A 160 -11.71 8.65 16.82
N GLY A 161 -11.20 9.00 15.65
CA GLY A 161 -10.49 8.10 14.75
C GLY A 161 -9.01 7.90 15.08
N HIS A 162 -8.47 8.53 16.14
CA HIS A 162 -7.05 8.43 16.53
C HIS A 162 -6.06 8.91 15.43
N PHE A 163 -6.47 9.88 14.61
CA PHE A 163 -5.65 10.34 13.47
C PHE A 163 -4.37 11.05 13.92
N THR A 164 -4.38 11.75 15.05
CA THR A 164 -3.17 12.38 15.62
C THR A 164 -2.12 11.32 15.95
N GLU A 165 -2.49 10.28 16.70
CA GLU A 165 -1.57 9.22 17.10
C GLU A 165 -1.14 8.36 15.90
N ALA A 166 -2.04 8.17 14.93
CA ALA A 166 -1.72 7.49 13.69
C ALA A 166 -0.67 8.27 12.86
N ALA A 167 -0.82 9.58 12.75
CA ALA A 167 0.12 10.47 12.08
C ALA A 167 1.50 10.45 12.74
N GLU A 168 1.55 10.56 14.07
CA GLU A 168 2.80 10.49 14.83
C GLU A 168 3.49 9.14 14.65
N LEU A 169 2.74 8.04 14.69
CA LEU A 169 3.28 6.70 14.50
C LEU A 169 3.80 6.49 13.08
N PHE A 170 3.05 6.94 12.08
CA PHE A 170 3.48 6.87 10.68
C PHE A 170 4.77 7.65 10.48
N LYS A 171 4.82 8.92 10.92
CA LYS A 171 6.02 9.75 10.82
C LYS A 171 7.21 9.08 11.50
N LYS A 172 7.05 8.65 12.76
CA LYS A 172 8.10 7.98 13.52
C LYS A 172 8.67 6.75 12.79
N THR A 173 7.80 5.90 12.23
CA THR A 173 8.21 4.66 11.56
C THR A 173 8.76 4.89 10.15
N ALA A 174 8.39 6.00 9.49
CA ALA A 174 8.89 6.39 8.17
C ALA A 174 10.20 7.18 8.23
N THR A 175 10.51 7.87 9.34
CA THR A 175 11.69 8.75 9.45
C THR A 175 12.73 8.30 10.49
N SER A 176 12.55 7.16 11.14
CA SER A 176 13.51 6.63 12.12
C SER A 176 14.89 6.37 11.49
N VAL A 177 15.96 6.58 12.25
CA VAL A 177 17.34 6.29 11.81
C VAL A 177 17.49 4.82 11.43
N ASP A 178 16.98 3.95 12.30
CA ASP A 178 16.89 2.52 12.07
C ASP A 178 15.52 2.18 11.49
N PHE A 179 15.51 1.31 10.48
CA PHE A 179 14.26 0.83 9.91
C PHE A 179 13.61 -0.14 10.88
N ILE A 180 12.45 0.23 11.42
CA ILE A 180 11.66 -0.64 12.29
C ILE A 180 11.10 -1.79 11.44
N ASP A 181 11.25 -3.04 11.88
CA ASP A 181 10.84 -4.21 11.11
C ASP A 181 9.35 -4.21 10.77
N PHE A 182 8.50 -3.95 11.77
CA PHE A 182 7.04 -3.95 11.61
C PHE A 182 6.40 -2.75 12.32
N LEU A 183 5.56 -2.01 11.60
CA LEU A 183 4.77 -0.90 12.17
C LEU A 183 3.81 -1.38 13.25
N THR A 184 3.40 -2.64 13.18
CA THR A 184 2.44 -3.26 14.11
C THR A 184 3.00 -3.35 15.53
N LEU A 185 4.32 -3.41 15.72
CA LEU A 185 4.93 -3.45 17.05
C LEU A 185 4.65 -2.17 17.85
N PRO A 186 5.05 -0.97 17.38
CA PRO A 186 4.72 0.27 18.09
C PRO A 186 3.22 0.60 18.01
N ALA A 187 2.51 0.20 16.94
CA ALA A 187 1.06 0.37 16.87
C ALA A 187 0.36 -0.38 18.00
N TYR A 188 0.75 -1.63 18.25
CA TYR A 188 0.15 -2.45 19.31
C TYR A 188 0.36 -1.85 20.70
N GLN A 189 1.54 -1.30 20.96
CA GLN A 189 1.78 -0.55 22.21
C GLN A 189 0.87 0.67 22.35
N GLN A 190 0.52 1.31 21.24
CA GLN A 190 -0.43 2.43 21.26
C GLN A 190 -1.88 1.95 21.46
N LEU A 191 -2.28 0.88 20.77
CA LEU A 191 -3.62 0.29 20.88
C LEU A 191 -3.94 -0.16 22.32
N LEU A 192 -2.96 -0.73 23.04
CA LEU A 192 -3.13 -1.12 24.44
C LEU A 192 -3.47 0.04 25.38
N LYS A 193 -3.27 1.30 24.97
CA LYS A 193 -3.68 2.48 25.75
C LYS A 193 -5.16 2.82 25.60
N TYR A 194 -5.83 2.25 24.60
CA TYR A 194 -7.26 2.41 24.34
C TYR A 194 -8.10 1.21 24.81
N ALA A 195 -7.44 0.17 25.33
CA ALA A 195 -8.05 -1.05 25.84
C ALA A 195 -8.49 -0.91 27.32
#